data_AF-A0A0C9NCC6-F1
#
_entry.id   AF-A0A0C9NCC6-F1
#
_cell.length_a   1.000
_cell.length_b   1.000
_cell.length_c   1.000
_cell.angle_alpha   90.00
_cell.angle_beta   90.00
_cell.angle_gamma   90.00
#
_symmetry.space_group_name_H-M   'P 1'
#
loop_
_entity.id
_entity.type
_entity.pdbx_description
1 polymer ?
#
loop_
_entity_poly.entity_id
_entity_poly.type
_entity_poly.pdbx_seq_one_letter_code
_entity_poly.pdbx_strand_id
1 'polypeptide(L)'
;MPKDDGLRSVIADNLLNRQFTAEAPNQRWIADFTYIWTAEGWLYVAVVIDLFSRRVVGWSMSDTMTAQLVTDALMMAIWRRGKPDALLHHSDQGSQYTSEQFQRLMADNGVTCSMSRSGNVWDNAAMESFFSSLKTERVGRKTYRTRNHAKADVFDYIERFYNPTRRHSTLGYLSPMDFERQAQVA
;
A
#
# COMPACT_ATOMS: atom_id res chain seq x y z
N MET A 1 0.02 -13.04 -17.12
CA MET A 1 0.02 -12.06 -16.02
C MET A 1 -0.71 -10.81 -16.51
N PRO A 2 -1.42 -10.09 -15.63
CA PRO A 2 -1.92 -8.75 -15.94
C PRO A 2 -0.82 -7.87 -16.52
N LYS A 3 -1.14 -7.09 -17.55
CA LYS A 3 -0.22 -6.13 -18.16
C LYS A 3 -0.74 -4.72 -17.93
N ASP A 4 0.19 -3.82 -17.63
CA ASP A 4 -0.06 -2.39 -17.53
C ASP A 4 0.19 -1.78 -18.91
N ASP A 5 -0.89 -1.52 -19.63
CA ASP A 5 -0.88 -0.97 -21.00
C ASP A 5 -0.99 0.57 -20.99
N GLY A 6 -0.98 1.20 -19.80
CA GLY A 6 -1.07 2.65 -19.67
C GLY A 6 0.26 3.36 -19.95
N LEU A 7 0.17 4.64 -20.28
CA LEU A 7 1.35 5.49 -20.48
C LEU A 7 2.06 5.73 -19.15
N ARG A 8 3.37 5.48 -19.13
CA ARG A 8 4.24 5.77 -17.98
C ARG A 8 5.00 7.06 -18.21
N SER A 9 5.09 7.88 -17.19
CA SER A 9 5.88 9.11 -17.20
C SER A 9 6.65 9.25 -15.89
N VAL A 10 7.85 9.82 -15.97
CA VAL A 10 8.60 10.18 -14.75
C VAL A 10 8.05 11.52 -14.27
N ILE A 11 7.30 11.51 -13.17
CA ILE A 11 6.64 12.72 -12.64
C ILE A 11 7.33 13.24 -11.36
N ALA A 12 7.99 12.37 -10.61
CA ALA A 12 8.65 12.73 -9.36
C ALA A 12 9.99 12.01 -9.17
N ASP A 13 10.89 12.64 -8.41
CA ASP A 13 12.16 12.08 -8.01
C ASP A 13 12.01 11.01 -6.91
N ASN A 14 13.03 10.15 -6.78
CA ASN A 14 13.10 9.19 -5.68
C ASN A 14 13.60 9.87 -4.39
N LEU A 15 12.70 10.60 -3.74
CA LEU A 15 12.93 11.25 -2.44
C LEU A 15 13.02 10.27 -1.27
N LEU A 16 12.28 9.14 -1.29
CA LEU A 16 12.37 8.14 -0.23
C LEU A 16 13.78 7.54 -0.15
N ASN A 17 14.42 7.33 -1.31
CA ASN A 17 15.80 6.86 -1.45
C ASN A 17 16.14 5.68 -0.52
N ARG A 18 15.23 4.70 -0.47
CA ARG A 18 15.32 3.46 0.35
C ARG A 18 15.35 3.69 1.87
N GLN A 19 15.02 4.88 2.35
CA GLN A 19 14.84 5.14 3.77
C GLN A 19 13.49 4.59 4.24
N PHE A 20 13.40 3.27 4.40
CA PHE A 20 12.18 2.57 4.83
C PHE A 20 11.89 2.71 6.34
N THR A 21 12.24 3.83 6.93
CA THR A 21 11.98 4.15 8.34
C THR A 21 11.44 5.58 8.43
N ALA A 22 10.65 5.82 9.47
CA ALA A 22 10.14 7.14 9.83
C ALA A 22 10.21 7.25 11.36
N GLU A 23 10.35 8.46 11.88
CA GLU A 23 10.48 8.72 13.33
C GLU A 23 9.12 8.92 13.99
N ALA A 24 8.12 9.34 13.21
CA ALA A 24 6.75 9.55 13.66
C ALA A 24 5.75 9.05 12.60
N PRO A 25 4.50 8.74 13.01
CA PRO A 25 3.43 8.41 12.09
C PRO A 25 3.24 9.46 10.99
N ASN A 26 2.80 9.00 9.83
CA ASN A 26 2.40 9.83 8.70
C ASN A 26 3.48 10.75 8.11
N GLN A 27 4.76 10.51 8.41
CA GLN A 27 5.84 11.19 7.71
C GLN A 27 6.08 10.58 6.33
N ARG A 28 5.98 9.25 6.22
CA ARG A 28 6.31 8.52 4.99
C ARG A 28 5.36 7.35 4.79
N TRP A 29 4.57 7.41 3.74
CA TRP A 29 3.75 6.30 3.27
C TRP A 29 4.37 5.69 2.02
N ILE A 30 4.29 4.37 1.92
CA ILE A 30 4.59 3.62 0.70
C ILE A 30 3.29 3.05 0.17
N ALA A 31 3.12 2.99 -1.14
CA ALA A 31 2.01 2.27 -1.74
C ALA A 31 2.44 1.50 -2.99
N ASP A 32 1.77 0.38 -3.18
CA ASP A 32 1.88 -0.48 -4.33
C ASP A 32 0.60 -1.34 -4.39
N PHE A 33 0.40 -2.07 -5.48
CA PHE A 33 -0.70 -3.01 -5.62
C PHE A 33 -0.22 -4.37 -6.10
N THR A 34 -1.02 -5.40 -5.82
CA THR A 34 -0.79 -6.75 -6.31
C THR A 34 -2.08 -7.32 -6.89
N TYR A 35 -2.00 -8.55 -7.40
CA TYR A 35 -3.15 -9.27 -7.93
C TYR A 35 -3.27 -10.68 -7.33
N ILE A 36 -4.51 -11.14 -7.19
CA ILE A 36 -4.91 -12.44 -6.64
C ILE A 36 -5.79 -13.14 -7.67
N TRP A 37 -5.52 -14.42 -7.94
CA TRP A 37 -6.33 -15.21 -8.86
C TRP A 37 -7.61 -15.70 -8.18
N THR A 38 -8.73 -15.63 -8.89
CA THR A 38 -10.01 -16.23 -8.52
C THR A 38 -10.61 -16.94 -9.73
N ALA A 39 -11.62 -17.79 -9.54
CA ALA A 39 -12.30 -18.45 -10.65
C ALA A 39 -13.08 -17.46 -11.55
N GLU A 40 -13.33 -16.22 -11.09
CA GLU A 40 -13.94 -15.16 -11.90
C GLU A 40 -12.88 -14.28 -12.62
N GLY A 41 -11.59 -14.56 -12.40
CA GLY A 41 -10.45 -13.81 -12.92
C GLY A 41 -9.67 -13.07 -11.82
N TRP A 42 -8.83 -12.12 -12.24
CA TRP A 42 -7.97 -11.37 -11.32
C TRP A 42 -8.76 -10.41 -10.42
N LEU A 43 -8.35 -10.36 -9.16
CA LEU A 43 -8.65 -9.29 -8.20
C LEU A 43 -7.37 -8.49 -7.97
N TYR A 44 -7.41 -7.18 -8.19
CA TYR A 44 -6.33 -6.25 -7.86
C TYR A 44 -6.52 -5.71 -6.45
N VAL A 45 -5.42 -5.56 -5.72
CA VAL A 45 -5.39 -5.13 -4.31
C VAL A 45 -4.33 -4.05 -4.15
N ALA A 46 -4.75 -2.80 -3.99
CA ALA A 46 -3.86 -1.67 -3.67
C ALA A 46 -3.79 -1.46 -2.17
N VAL A 47 -2.60 -1.12 -1.67
CA VAL A 47 -2.31 -0.97 -0.23
C VAL A 47 -1.40 0.22 0.00
N VAL A 48 -1.70 1.02 1.02
CA VAL A 48 -0.89 2.12 1.54
C VAL A 48 -0.42 1.76 2.95
N ILE A 49 0.88 1.81 3.19
CA ILE A 49 1.52 1.46 4.47
C ILE A 49 2.23 2.68 5.04
N ASP A 50 2.03 2.93 6.34
CA ASP A 50 2.83 3.86 7.12
C ASP A 50 4.17 3.22 7.51
N LEU A 51 5.30 3.81 7.11
CA LEU A 51 6.63 3.26 7.38
C LEU A 51 7.03 3.31 8.85
N PHE A 52 6.42 4.19 9.66
CA PHE A 52 6.70 4.28 11.09
C PHE A 52 6.34 2.99 11.80
N SER A 53 5.10 2.54 11.62
CA SER A 53 4.51 1.40 12.34
C SER A 53 4.29 0.16 11.48
N ARG A 54 4.60 0.23 10.17
CA ARG A 54 4.21 -0.79 9.17
C ARG A 54 2.71 -1.03 9.07
N ARG A 55 1.88 -0.15 9.64
CA ARG A 55 0.42 -0.26 9.61
C ARG A 55 -0.08 -0.03 8.19
N VAL A 56 -0.95 -0.91 7.71
CA VAL A 56 -1.74 -0.63 6.51
C VAL A 56 -2.77 0.44 6.90
N VAL A 57 -2.60 1.63 6.36
CA VAL A 57 -3.47 2.79 6.65
C VAL A 57 -4.55 2.99 5.60
N GLY A 58 -4.40 2.44 4.40
CA GLY A 58 -5.43 2.43 3.36
C GLY A 58 -5.29 1.26 2.41
N TRP A 59 -6.39 0.85 1.79
CA TRP A 59 -6.41 -0.20 0.78
C TRP A 59 -7.63 -0.07 -0.12
N SER A 60 -7.56 -0.65 -1.32
CA SER A 60 -8.70 -0.75 -2.23
C SER A 60 -8.59 -2.02 -3.07
N MET A 61 -9.73 -2.51 -3.57
CA MET A 61 -9.80 -3.78 -4.31
C MET A 61 -10.77 -3.71 -5.49
N SER A 62 -10.27 -4.03 -6.69
CA SER A 62 -11.03 -3.94 -7.94
C SER A 62 -10.79 -5.16 -8.82
N ASP A 63 -11.72 -5.46 -9.72
CA ASP A 63 -11.55 -6.45 -10.79
C ASP A 63 -10.73 -5.92 -11.98
N THR A 64 -10.44 -4.62 -11.99
CA THR A 64 -9.73 -3.90 -13.04
C THR A 64 -8.56 -3.11 -12.46
N MET A 65 -7.49 -2.98 -13.25
CA MET A 65 -6.28 -2.26 -12.88
C MET A 65 -6.40 -0.80 -13.36
N THR A 66 -6.83 0.10 -12.47
CA THR A 66 -7.17 1.48 -12.82
C THR A 66 -6.46 2.49 -11.91
N ALA A 67 -6.37 3.75 -12.34
CA ALA A 67 -5.97 4.86 -11.47
C ALA A 67 -6.90 4.97 -10.24
N GLN A 68 -8.21 4.76 -10.45
CA GLN A 68 -9.21 4.80 -9.37
C GLN A 68 -8.87 3.82 -8.23
N LEU A 69 -8.35 2.62 -8.54
CA LEU A 69 -7.93 1.65 -7.53
C LEU A 69 -6.91 2.23 -6.54
N VAL A 70 -5.86 2.88 -7.05
CA VAL A 70 -4.80 3.45 -6.19
C VAL A 70 -5.26 4.77 -5.54
N THR A 71 -6.09 5.56 -6.24
CA THR A 71 -6.72 6.76 -5.71
C THR A 71 -7.61 6.44 -4.50
N ASP A 72 -8.44 5.40 -4.58
CA ASP A 72 -9.32 4.97 -3.48
C ASP A 72 -8.53 4.54 -2.24
N ALA A 73 -7.42 3.81 -2.44
CA ALA A 73 -6.56 3.39 -1.35
C ALA A 73 -5.91 4.60 -0.64
N LEU A 74 -5.46 5.60 -1.41
CA LEU A 74 -4.90 6.85 -0.87
C LEU A 74 -5.98 7.67 -0.15
N MET A 75 -7.16 7.84 -0.72
CA MET A 75 -8.27 8.55 -0.08
C MET A 75 -8.63 7.91 1.27
N MET A 76 -8.73 6.58 1.32
CA MET A 76 -8.97 5.86 2.56
C MET A 76 -7.89 6.14 3.61
N ALA A 77 -6.60 6.13 3.22
CA ALA A 77 -5.49 6.43 4.12
C ALA A 77 -5.57 7.86 4.68
N ILE A 78 -5.79 8.84 3.81
CA ILE A 78 -5.91 10.26 4.18
C ILE A 78 -7.05 10.46 5.17
N TRP A 79 -8.22 9.88 4.90
CA TRP A 79 -9.40 10.02 5.77
C TRP A 79 -9.18 9.37 7.14
N ARG A 80 -8.61 8.17 7.17
CA ARG A 80 -8.32 7.46 8.42
C ARG A 80 -7.27 8.17 9.28
N ARG A 81 -6.36 8.92 8.67
CA ARG A 81 -5.26 9.60 9.36
C ARG A 81 -5.45 11.12 9.51
N GLY A 82 -6.61 11.64 9.12
CA GLY A 82 -6.99 13.02 9.38
C GLY A 82 -6.18 14.06 8.62
N LYS A 83 -5.77 13.78 7.37
CA LYS A 83 -4.92 14.65 6.53
C LYS A 83 -3.58 15.02 7.19
N PRO A 84 -2.58 14.14 7.10
CA PRO A 84 -1.29 14.39 7.72
C PRO A 84 -0.53 15.54 7.05
N ASP A 85 0.10 16.38 7.88
CA ASP A 85 0.97 17.47 7.43
C ASP A 85 2.31 16.93 6.90
N ALA A 86 2.78 17.50 5.80
CA ALA A 86 4.10 17.21 5.21
C ALA A 86 4.38 15.71 4.95
N LEU A 87 3.34 14.95 4.60
CA LEU A 87 3.45 13.53 4.25
C LEU A 87 4.21 13.34 2.94
N LEU A 88 5.20 12.45 2.93
CA LEU A 88 5.77 11.89 1.71
C LEU A 88 5.03 10.60 1.33
N HIS A 89 4.52 10.52 0.11
CA HIS A 89 3.99 9.30 -0.47
C HIS A 89 4.93 8.76 -1.54
N HIS A 90 5.42 7.53 -1.33
CA HIS A 90 6.27 6.82 -2.28
C HIS A 90 5.51 5.70 -3.01
N SER A 91 5.66 5.60 -4.33
CA SER A 91 5.11 4.52 -5.16
C SER A 91 6.07 4.14 -6.29
N ASP A 92 5.72 3.14 -7.10
CA ASP A 92 6.40 2.92 -8.37
C ASP A 92 5.96 3.94 -9.45
N GLN A 93 6.53 3.80 -10.66
CA GLN A 93 6.21 4.62 -11.84
C GLN A 93 5.13 3.99 -12.73
N GLY A 94 4.24 3.17 -12.15
CA GLY A 94 3.10 2.58 -12.87
C GLY A 94 2.14 3.65 -13.38
N SER A 95 1.47 3.37 -14.50
CA SER A 95 0.58 4.35 -15.17
C SER A 95 -0.55 4.86 -14.26
N GLN A 96 -0.94 4.05 -13.28
CA GLN A 96 -1.96 4.38 -12.28
C GLN A 96 -1.47 5.50 -11.34
N TYR A 97 -0.23 5.41 -10.86
CA TYR A 97 0.38 6.41 -9.98
C TYR A 97 0.80 7.67 -10.74
N THR A 98 1.13 7.56 -12.02
CA THR A 98 1.48 8.71 -12.86
C THR A 98 0.25 9.39 -13.48
N SER A 99 -0.95 8.89 -13.20
CA SER A 99 -2.19 9.46 -13.74
C SER A 99 -2.46 10.87 -13.18
N GLU A 100 -3.05 11.73 -14.00
CA GLU A 100 -3.41 13.09 -13.59
C GLU A 100 -4.35 13.10 -12.38
N GLN A 101 -5.32 12.19 -12.34
CA GLN A 101 -6.25 12.07 -11.22
C GLN A 101 -5.52 11.81 -9.89
N PHE A 102 -4.54 10.90 -9.89
CA PHE A 102 -3.77 10.57 -8.70
C PHE A 102 -2.85 11.72 -8.28
N GLN A 103 -2.17 12.35 -9.23
CA GLN A 103 -1.29 13.49 -8.96
C GLN A 103 -2.05 14.71 -8.41
N ARG A 104 -3.23 15.02 -8.97
CA ARG A 104 -4.11 16.07 -8.44
C ARG A 104 -4.55 15.77 -7.01
N LEU A 105 -4.96 14.53 -6.71
CA LEU A 105 -5.35 14.14 -5.35
C LEU A 105 -4.20 14.35 -4.34
N MET A 106 -2.97 13.98 -4.70
CA MET A 106 -1.80 14.22 -3.83
C MET A 106 -1.57 15.72 -3.60
N ALA A 107 -1.60 16.52 -4.67
CA ALA A 107 -1.41 17.97 -4.57
C ALA A 107 -2.50 18.64 -3.70
N ASP A 108 -3.77 18.29 -3.90
CA ASP A 108 -4.92 18.83 -3.16
C ASP A 108 -4.88 18.52 -1.66
N ASN A 109 -4.12 17.48 -1.26
CA ASN A 109 -3.92 17.09 0.14
C ASN A 109 -2.52 17.43 0.67
N GLY A 110 -1.73 18.22 -0.07
CA GLY A 110 -0.38 18.63 0.36
C GLY A 110 0.61 17.47 0.49
N VAL A 111 0.36 16.35 -0.19
CA VAL A 111 1.20 15.15 -0.14
C VAL A 111 2.36 15.30 -1.12
N THR A 112 3.57 15.12 -0.62
CA THR A 112 4.78 15.13 -1.44
C THR A 112 4.93 13.80 -2.16
N CYS A 113 4.85 13.81 -3.49
CA CYS A 113 5.03 12.61 -4.31
C CYS A 113 6.52 12.23 -4.40
N SER A 114 6.80 10.95 -4.22
CA SER A 114 8.09 10.32 -4.49
C SER A 114 7.87 9.07 -5.33
N MET A 115 8.72 8.81 -6.31
CA MET A 115 8.60 7.60 -7.14
C MET A 115 9.90 6.82 -7.19
N SER A 116 9.80 5.50 -7.21
CA SER A 116 10.96 4.62 -7.39
C SER A 116 11.62 4.84 -8.75
N ARG A 117 12.89 4.45 -8.88
CA ARG A 117 13.52 4.41 -10.21
C ARG A 117 12.96 3.22 -10.99
N SER A 118 12.70 3.41 -12.28
CA SER A 118 12.30 2.30 -13.15
C SER A 118 13.33 1.17 -13.10
N GLY A 119 12.85 -0.07 -12.89
CA GLY A 119 13.69 -1.27 -12.82
C GLY A 119 14.45 -1.49 -11.51
N ASN A 120 14.19 -0.71 -10.46
CA ASN A 120 14.89 -0.82 -9.18
C ASN A 120 14.04 -1.47 -8.08
N VAL A 121 14.08 -2.80 -8.03
CA VAL A 121 13.36 -3.67 -7.06
C VAL A 121 13.61 -3.22 -5.60
N TRP A 122 14.81 -2.75 -5.29
CA TRP A 122 15.19 -2.34 -3.94
C TRP A 122 14.42 -1.12 -3.42
N ASP A 123 13.89 -0.29 -4.31
CA ASP A 123 13.15 0.91 -3.93
C ASP A 123 11.73 0.56 -3.41
N ASN A 124 11.26 -0.68 -3.64
CA ASN A 124 9.94 -1.15 -3.22
C ASN A 124 9.97 -2.32 -2.21
N ALA A 125 11.14 -2.62 -1.64
CA ALA A 125 11.37 -3.81 -0.82
C ALA A 125 10.38 -3.97 0.36
N ALA A 126 9.93 -2.86 0.96
CA ALA A 126 8.94 -2.90 2.04
C ALA A 126 7.54 -3.35 1.58
N MET A 127 7.08 -2.93 0.41
CA MET A 127 5.82 -3.42 -0.17
C MET A 127 5.95 -4.87 -0.62
N GLU A 128 7.08 -5.24 -1.21
CA GLU A 128 7.35 -6.63 -1.61
C GLU A 128 7.30 -7.57 -0.41
N SER A 129 7.88 -7.16 0.72
CA SER A 129 7.80 -7.91 1.97
C SER A 129 6.35 -8.08 2.46
N PHE A 130 5.55 -7.02 2.41
CA PHE A 130 4.13 -7.08 2.75
C PHE A 130 3.36 -8.06 1.84
N PHE A 131 3.49 -7.92 0.52
CA PHE A 131 2.75 -8.78 -0.41
C PHE A 131 3.22 -10.24 -0.38
N SER A 132 4.51 -10.48 -0.15
CA SER A 132 5.03 -11.83 0.09
C SER A 132 4.38 -12.46 1.33
N SER A 133 4.25 -11.69 2.41
CA SER A 133 3.59 -12.12 3.64
C SER A 133 2.10 -12.41 3.41
N LEU A 134 1.36 -11.48 2.81
CA LEU A 134 -0.06 -11.67 2.46
C LEU A 134 -0.25 -12.94 1.61
N LYS A 135 0.59 -13.13 0.60
CA LYS A 135 0.51 -14.30 -0.28
C LYS A 135 0.83 -15.59 0.46
N THR A 136 1.86 -15.61 1.30
CA THR A 136 2.29 -16.82 2.00
C THR A 136 1.31 -17.21 3.12
N GLU A 137 0.88 -16.23 3.91
CA GLU A 137 0.12 -16.44 5.15
C GLU A 137 -1.38 -16.59 4.89
N ARG A 138 -1.91 -15.99 3.81
CA ARG A 138 -3.37 -15.96 3.55
C ARG A 138 -3.79 -16.57 2.22
N VAL A 139 -3.16 -16.17 1.11
CA VAL A 139 -3.69 -16.44 -0.24
C VAL A 139 -3.17 -17.74 -0.87
N GLY A 140 -1.89 -18.07 -0.66
CA GLY A 140 -1.13 -19.00 -1.48
C GLY A 140 -1.58 -20.47 -1.40
N ARG A 141 -2.40 -20.81 -0.41
CA ARG A 141 -2.99 -22.16 -0.24
C ARG A 141 -4.51 -22.18 -0.46
N LYS A 142 -5.09 -21.10 -0.99
CA LYS A 142 -6.53 -20.97 -1.21
C LYS A 142 -6.86 -20.87 -2.69
N THR A 143 -8.02 -21.40 -3.04
CA THR A 143 -8.65 -21.17 -4.35
C THR A 143 -9.94 -20.41 -4.12
N TYR A 144 -9.99 -19.16 -4.56
CA TYR A 144 -11.20 -18.35 -4.43
C TYR A 144 -12.13 -18.61 -5.59
N ARG A 145 -13.37 -19.01 -5.29
CA ARG A 145 -14.43 -19.16 -6.30
C ARG A 145 -14.93 -17.80 -6.82
N THR A 146 -14.95 -16.78 -5.97
CA THR A 146 -15.46 -15.46 -6.32
C THR A 146 -14.50 -14.36 -5.86
N ARG A 147 -14.52 -13.22 -6.55
CA ARG A 147 -13.80 -12.00 -6.14
C ARG A 147 -14.27 -11.51 -4.78
N ASN A 148 -15.56 -11.62 -4.47
CA ASN A 148 -16.09 -11.20 -3.17
C ASN A 148 -15.51 -12.02 -2.01
N HIS A 149 -15.30 -13.33 -2.19
CA HIS A 149 -14.64 -14.15 -1.18
C HIS A 149 -13.18 -13.71 -0.99
N ALA A 150 -12.43 -13.47 -2.08
CA ALA A 150 -11.07 -12.96 -2.00
C ALA A 150 -11.01 -11.57 -1.33
N LYS A 151 -11.94 -10.66 -1.65
CA LYS A 151 -12.05 -9.33 -1.02
C LYS A 151 -12.26 -9.45 0.49
N ALA A 152 -13.21 -10.29 0.93
CA ALA A 152 -13.48 -10.49 2.35
C ALA A 152 -12.27 -11.06 3.10
N ASP A 153 -11.54 -11.99 2.49
CA ASP A 153 -10.37 -12.64 3.11
C ASP A 153 -9.15 -11.70 3.20
N VAL A 154 -8.95 -10.83 2.20
CA VAL A 154 -7.93 -9.78 2.23
C VAL A 154 -8.29 -8.71 3.26
N PHE A 155 -9.55 -8.28 3.31
CA PHE A 155 -10.04 -7.35 4.33
C PHE A 155 -9.79 -7.91 5.74
N ASP A 156 -10.19 -9.15 5.99
CA ASP A 156 -9.98 -9.84 7.27
C ASP A 156 -8.49 -9.92 7.61
N TYR A 157 -7.65 -10.30 6.63
CA TYR A 157 -6.21 -10.32 6.83
C TYR A 157 -5.67 -8.95 7.25
N ILE A 158 -6.05 -7.87 6.58
CA ILE A 158 -5.51 -6.53 6.88
C ILE A 158 -6.01 -6.03 8.25
N GLU A 159 -7.33 -6.02 8.44
CA GLU A 159 -7.97 -5.32 9.56
C GLU A 159 -8.05 -6.14 10.84
N ARG A 160 -8.08 -7.47 10.74
CA ARG A 160 -8.26 -8.36 11.90
C ARG A 160 -7.03 -9.16 12.27
N PHE A 161 -6.03 -9.24 11.40
CA PHE A 161 -4.80 -9.98 11.67
C PHE A 161 -3.53 -9.15 11.52
N TYR A 162 -3.26 -8.60 10.34
CA TYR A 162 -2.02 -7.88 10.03
C TYR A 162 -1.83 -6.67 10.95
N ASN A 163 -2.77 -5.72 10.92
CA ASN A 163 -2.67 -4.51 11.73
C ASN A 163 -2.71 -4.79 13.25
N PRO A 164 -3.65 -5.59 13.78
CA PRO A 164 -3.81 -5.74 15.24
C PRO A 164 -2.97 -6.87 15.87
N THR A 165 -2.40 -7.81 15.11
CA THR A 165 -1.85 -9.04 15.72
C THR A 165 -0.55 -9.52 15.11
N ARG A 166 -0.33 -9.34 13.81
CA ARG A 166 0.85 -9.87 13.13
C ARG A 166 2.10 -9.17 13.63
N ARG A 167 3.06 -9.93 14.15
CA ARG A 167 4.30 -9.40 14.69
C ARG A 167 5.30 -9.07 13.59
N HIS A 168 6.01 -7.95 13.74
CA HIS A 168 7.07 -7.54 12.83
C HIS A 168 8.41 -7.48 13.56
N SER A 169 9.44 -8.15 13.04
CA SER A 169 10.79 -8.10 13.61
C SER A 169 11.37 -6.69 13.63
N THR A 170 11.02 -5.86 12.64
CA THR A 170 11.40 -4.43 12.57
C THR A 170 10.74 -3.57 13.64
N LEU A 171 9.70 -4.06 14.31
CA LEU A 171 8.96 -3.37 15.37
C LEU A 171 9.19 -4.02 16.75
N GLY A 172 10.30 -4.73 16.92
CA GLY A 172 10.58 -5.45 18.17
C GLY A 172 9.57 -6.58 18.45
N TYR A 173 9.03 -7.19 17.40
CA TYR A 173 7.99 -8.23 17.45
C TYR A 173 6.63 -7.76 18.00
N LEU A 174 6.33 -6.48 17.89
CA LEU A 174 4.99 -5.93 18.10
C LEU A 174 4.16 -5.98 16.81
N SER A 175 2.83 -5.94 16.98
CA SER A 175 1.92 -5.66 15.86
C SER A 175 1.98 -4.18 15.50
N PRO A 176 1.61 -3.79 14.26
CA PRO A 176 1.57 -2.38 13.88
C PRO A 176 0.76 -1.51 14.84
N MET A 177 -0.42 -1.97 15.26
CA MET A 177 -1.26 -1.22 16.19
C MET A 177 -0.72 -1.20 17.62
N ASP A 178 -0.12 -2.29 18.09
CA ASP A 178 0.49 -2.30 19.43
C ASP A 178 1.74 -1.41 19.48
N PHE A 179 2.51 -1.35 18.38
CA PHE A 179 3.65 -0.45 18.25
C PHE A 179 3.20 1.01 18.33
N GLU A 180 2.17 1.43 17.57
CA GLU A 180 1.63 2.79 17.67
C GLU A 180 1.07 3.09 19.07
N ARG A 181 0.42 2.12 19.72
CA ARG A 181 -0.09 2.29 21.08
C ARG A 181 1.03 2.49 22.09
N GLN A 182 2.11 1.73 21.98
CA GLN A 182 3.28 1.88 22.85
C GLN A 182 3.99 3.21 22.61
N ALA A 183 4.04 3.68 21.37
CA ALA A 183 4.56 5.00 21.02
C ALA A 183 3.58 6.15 21.36
N GLN A 184 2.39 5.85 21.89
CA GLN A 184 1.34 6.82 22.27
C GLN A 184 0.82 7.66 21.10
N VAL A 185 0.71 7.04 19.92
CA VAL A 185 0.32 7.70 18.65
C VAL A 185 -0.73 6.92 17.85
N ALA A 186 -1.50 6.07 18.53
CA ALA A 186 -2.50 5.16 17.94
C ALA A 186 -3.77 5.87 17.44
#